data_AF-G2WHG0-F1
#
_entry.id   AF-G2WHG0-F1
#
_cell.length_a   1.000
_cell.length_b   1.000
_cell.length_c   1.000
_cell.angle_alpha   90.00
_cell.angle_beta   90.00
_cell.angle_gamma   90.00
#
_symmetry.space_group_name_H-M   'P 1'
#
loop_
_entity.id
_entity.type
_entity.pdbx_description
1 polymer ?
#
loop_
_entity_poly.entity_id
_entity_poly.type
_entity_poly.pdbx_seq_one_letter_code
_entity_poly.pdbx_strand_id
1 'polypeptide(L)'
;MSKSDLAVEIIAAQRPRVRLMGAFINKCSDLTISDITIDIRDGDSAGGHNTDGFDVGSSSNVLIQGCTVYNQDDCIAVNSGSTIKFMNNYCYNGHGISVGSVGGRSDNTVNGFWAENNHVINSDNGLRIKTVEGATGTVTNVNFISNKISGIKSYGIVIEGDYLNGKTTGTATGGVPISNLVMKDITGSVNSTAKRVKILVKNATNWQWSGVSITGGSSYSGCSGIPSGSGASC
;
A
#
# COMPACT_ATOMS: atom_id res chain seq x y z
N MET A 1 -24.82 -23.14 -7.94
CA MET A 1 -24.93 -22.61 -6.57
C MET A 1 -24.18 -23.53 -5.62
N SER A 2 -22.97 -23.15 -5.22
CA SER A 2 -22.50 -23.26 -3.83
C SER A 2 -21.21 -22.43 -3.78
N LYS A 3 -21.28 -21.29 -3.08
CA LYS A 3 -20.08 -20.58 -2.64
C LYS A 3 -19.27 -21.56 -1.79
N SER A 4 -18.05 -21.87 -2.19
CA SER A 4 -17.05 -22.30 -1.22
C SER A 4 -16.44 -21.02 -0.66
N ASP A 5 -17.14 -20.45 0.32
CA ASP A 5 -16.57 -19.43 1.19
C ASP A 5 -15.41 -20.10 1.94
N LEU A 6 -14.18 -19.94 1.44
CA LEU A 6 -13.00 -20.14 2.27
C LEU A 6 -12.90 -18.90 3.17
N ALA A 7 -13.80 -18.80 4.14
CA ALA A 7 -13.61 -17.95 5.29
C ALA A 7 -12.48 -18.59 6.10
N VAL A 8 -11.25 -18.19 5.85
CA VAL A 8 -10.20 -18.37 6.85
C VAL A 8 -10.52 -17.36 7.95
N GLU A 9 -11.42 -17.74 8.85
CA GLU A 9 -11.51 -17.12 10.16
C GLU A 9 -10.22 -17.51 10.88
N ILE A 10 -9.17 -16.69 10.73
CA ILE A 10 -8.03 -16.77 11.64
C ILE A 10 -8.55 -16.23 12.98
N ILE A 11 -9.26 -17.08 13.73
CA ILE A 11 -9.50 -16.86 15.15
C ILE A 11 -8.13 -17.00 15.81
N ALA A 12 -7.38 -15.90 15.93
CA ALA A 12 -6.28 -15.82 16.87
C ALA A 12 -6.88 -15.77 18.28
N ALA A 13 -7.39 -16.92 18.74
CA ALA A 13 -7.75 -17.10 20.14
C ALA A 13 -6.52 -16.81 20.99
N GLN A 14 -6.72 -16.02 22.05
CA GLN A 14 -5.68 -15.60 22.98
C GLN A 14 -4.79 -16.78 23.42
N ARG A 15 -3.56 -16.81 22.87
CA ARG A 15 -2.37 -17.60 23.28
C ARG A 15 -2.46 -19.13 23.05
N PRO A 16 -1.36 -19.78 22.60
CA PRO A 16 -0.03 -19.25 22.35
C PRO A 16 0.07 -18.64 20.94
N ARG A 17 0.97 -17.66 20.80
CA ARG A 17 1.17 -16.84 19.60
C ARG A 17 1.33 -17.70 18.34
N VAL A 18 0.29 -17.79 17.52
CA VAL A 18 0.44 -18.27 16.14
C VAL A 18 1.23 -17.20 15.41
N ARG A 19 2.49 -17.49 15.09
CA ARG A 19 3.31 -16.65 14.21
C ARG A 19 2.87 -16.93 12.77
N LEU A 20 2.19 -15.98 12.16
CA LEU A 20 1.87 -16.04 10.73
C LEU A 20 3.06 -15.49 9.93
N MET A 21 3.34 -16.11 8.77
CA MET A 21 4.38 -15.67 7.84
C MET A 21 3.90 -14.63 6.82
N GLY A 22 2.58 -14.37 6.77
CA GLY A 22 1.92 -13.55 5.74
C GLY A 22 0.52 -14.09 5.44
N ALA A 23 -0.31 -13.32 4.77
CA ALA A 23 -1.67 -13.71 4.39
C ALA A 23 -1.94 -13.40 2.91
N PHE A 24 -2.20 -14.45 2.12
CA PHE A 24 -2.60 -14.33 0.72
C PHE A 24 -4.14 -14.38 0.61
N ILE A 25 -4.76 -13.25 0.31
CA ILE A 25 -6.20 -13.03 0.24
C ILE A 25 -6.59 -12.93 -1.23
N ASN A 26 -6.98 -14.06 -1.81
CA ASN A 26 -7.27 -14.16 -3.24
C ASN A 26 -8.63 -14.80 -3.51
N LYS A 27 -9.44 -14.15 -4.34
CA LYS A 27 -10.82 -14.59 -4.65
C LYS A 27 -11.70 -14.72 -3.41
N CYS A 28 -11.47 -13.85 -2.42
CA CYS A 28 -12.28 -13.77 -1.21
C CYS A 28 -13.38 -12.72 -1.35
N SER A 29 -14.53 -12.98 -0.74
CA SER A 29 -15.60 -12.01 -0.53
C SER A 29 -16.00 -11.98 0.93
N ASP A 30 -16.32 -10.80 1.46
CA ASP A 30 -16.86 -10.63 2.82
C ASP A 30 -15.92 -11.17 3.92
N LEU A 31 -14.63 -10.82 3.82
CA LEU A 31 -13.60 -11.29 4.75
C LEU A 31 -13.25 -10.20 5.77
N THR A 32 -13.21 -10.55 7.05
CA THR A 32 -12.66 -9.70 8.11
C THR A 32 -11.48 -10.39 8.78
N ILE A 33 -10.35 -9.68 8.86
CA ILE A 33 -9.17 -10.07 9.64
C ILE A 33 -8.95 -8.98 10.68
N SER A 34 -8.88 -9.35 11.97
CA SER A 34 -8.73 -8.37 13.04
C SER A 34 -7.75 -8.85 14.11
N ASP A 35 -6.99 -7.89 14.67
CA ASP A 35 -6.17 -8.06 15.87
C ASP A 35 -5.12 -9.19 15.81
N ILE A 36 -4.63 -9.51 14.60
CA ILE A 36 -3.56 -10.49 14.42
C ILE A 36 -2.17 -9.83 14.45
N THR A 37 -1.16 -10.63 14.81
CA THR A 37 0.25 -10.23 14.71
C THR A 37 0.98 -11.12 13.71
N ILE A 38 1.55 -10.50 12.67
CA ILE A 38 2.50 -11.11 11.74
C ILE A 38 3.89 -10.67 12.21
N ASP A 39 4.70 -11.61 12.70
CA ASP A 39 6.01 -11.33 13.29
C ASP A 39 7.10 -12.15 12.62
N ILE A 40 7.77 -11.52 11.67
CA ILE A 40 8.83 -12.09 10.82
C ILE A 40 10.15 -11.34 11.08
N ARG A 41 10.34 -10.75 12.26
CA ARG A 41 11.56 -9.97 12.59
C ARG A 41 12.85 -10.78 12.50
N ASP A 42 12.77 -12.10 12.69
CA ASP A 42 13.93 -12.99 12.53
C ASP A 42 14.54 -12.87 11.11
N GLY A 43 13.71 -12.53 10.12
CA GLY A 43 14.10 -12.24 8.75
C GLY A 43 15.04 -11.04 8.60
N ASP A 44 15.00 -10.05 9.50
CA ASP A 44 15.87 -8.87 9.41
C ASP A 44 17.36 -9.24 9.44
N SER A 45 17.70 -10.26 10.24
CA SER A 45 19.08 -10.77 10.36
C SER A 45 19.35 -12.03 9.54
N ALA A 46 18.30 -12.75 9.13
CA ALA A 46 18.41 -14.03 8.41
C ALA A 46 18.26 -13.89 6.89
N GLY A 47 18.20 -12.66 6.35
CA GLY A 47 18.07 -12.42 4.91
C GLY A 47 16.64 -12.58 4.38
N GLY A 48 15.64 -12.29 5.21
CA GLY A 48 14.23 -12.27 4.84
C GLY A 48 13.97 -11.27 3.72
N HIS A 49 13.19 -11.70 2.72
CA HIS A 49 12.84 -10.93 1.54
C HIS A 49 11.49 -11.44 1.02
N ASN A 50 10.65 -10.56 0.45
CA ASN A 50 9.29 -10.90 0.02
C ASN A 50 8.43 -11.53 1.13
N THR A 51 8.50 -10.95 2.33
CA THR A 51 7.76 -11.39 3.52
C THR A 51 6.50 -10.56 3.72
N ASP A 52 5.73 -10.33 2.65
CA ASP A 52 4.54 -9.51 2.63
C ASP A 52 3.55 -9.87 3.75
N GLY A 53 3.00 -8.86 4.41
CA GLY A 53 2.01 -9.04 5.48
C GLY A 53 0.68 -9.52 4.91
N PHE A 54 0.09 -8.71 4.03
CA PHE A 54 -1.19 -9.00 3.38
C PHE A 54 -1.08 -8.80 1.87
N ASP A 55 -1.24 -9.86 1.10
CA ASP A 55 -1.38 -9.79 -0.35
C ASP A 55 -2.84 -9.91 -0.74
N VAL A 56 -3.41 -8.89 -1.38
CA VAL A 56 -4.82 -8.89 -1.80
C VAL A 56 -4.91 -8.93 -3.32
N GLY A 57 -5.65 -9.90 -3.85
CA GLY A 57 -5.94 -10.03 -5.28
C GLY A 57 -7.36 -10.52 -5.52
N SER A 58 -8.00 -10.04 -6.60
CA SER A 58 -9.33 -10.46 -7.07
C SER A 58 -10.37 -10.68 -5.96
N SER A 59 -10.35 -9.82 -4.94
CA SER A 59 -11.17 -9.96 -3.73
C SER A 59 -12.09 -8.77 -3.57
N SER A 60 -13.17 -8.94 -2.80
CA SER A 60 -14.17 -7.89 -2.57
C SER A 60 -14.63 -7.83 -1.11
N ASN A 61 -14.93 -6.63 -0.62
CA ASN A 61 -15.42 -6.40 0.74
C ASN A 61 -14.51 -7.06 1.80
N VAL A 62 -13.23 -6.68 1.80
CA VAL A 62 -12.23 -7.17 2.75
C VAL A 62 -11.94 -6.08 3.78
N LEU A 63 -11.98 -6.43 5.06
CA LEU A 63 -11.61 -5.57 6.17
C LEU A 63 -10.41 -6.17 6.91
N ILE A 64 -9.32 -5.42 7.00
CA ILE A 64 -8.14 -5.76 7.80
C ILE A 64 -7.91 -4.64 8.80
N GLN A 65 -7.98 -4.94 10.10
CA GLN A 65 -7.89 -3.92 11.15
C GLN A 65 -7.22 -4.36 12.44
N GLY A 66 -6.59 -3.42 13.15
CA GLY A 66 -5.95 -3.70 14.44
C GLY A 66 -4.74 -4.64 14.35
N CYS A 67 -4.27 -4.94 13.15
CA CYS A 67 -3.18 -5.87 12.93
C CYS A 67 -1.83 -5.21 13.19
N THR A 68 -0.86 -6.02 13.62
CA THR A 68 0.54 -5.62 13.77
C THR A 68 1.40 -6.45 12.82
N VAL A 69 2.20 -5.80 11.98
CA VAL A 69 3.06 -6.46 10.99
C VAL A 69 4.50 -6.03 11.18
N TYR A 70 5.37 -7.00 11.43
CA TYR A 70 6.82 -6.85 11.39
C TYR A 70 7.38 -7.74 10.29
N ASN A 71 7.93 -7.14 9.24
CA ASN A 71 8.40 -7.86 8.06
C ASN A 71 9.48 -7.09 7.28
N GLN A 72 9.81 -7.60 6.09
CA GLN A 72 10.84 -7.06 5.19
C GLN A 72 10.27 -6.69 3.80
N ASP A 73 8.95 -6.72 3.62
CA ASP A 73 8.29 -6.30 2.37
C ASP A 73 6.96 -5.57 2.67
N ASP A 74 6.03 -5.47 1.74
CA ASP A 74 4.80 -4.71 1.92
C ASP A 74 4.02 -5.13 3.17
N CYS A 75 3.57 -4.15 3.95
CA CYS A 75 2.65 -4.42 5.06
C CYS A 75 1.32 -4.93 4.50
N ILE A 76 0.88 -4.30 3.40
CA ILE A 76 -0.19 -4.77 2.53
C ILE A 76 0.14 -4.40 1.09
N ALA A 77 -0.11 -5.31 0.15
CA ALA A 77 -0.06 -5.10 -1.29
C ALA A 77 -1.41 -5.44 -1.93
N VAL A 78 -2.16 -4.41 -2.36
CA VAL A 78 -3.45 -4.60 -3.05
C VAL A 78 -3.23 -4.64 -4.56
N ASN A 79 -3.03 -5.84 -5.11
CA ASN A 79 -2.78 -6.06 -6.53
C ASN A 79 -4.05 -5.88 -7.39
N SER A 80 -5.21 -6.33 -6.88
CA SER A 80 -6.52 -6.15 -7.48
C SER A 80 -7.64 -6.40 -6.47
N GLY A 81 -8.84 -5.86 -6.72
CA GLY A 81 -10.01 -6.05 -5.88
C GLY A 81 -10.88 -4.80 -5.74
N SER A 82 -11.93 -4.91 -4.93
CA SER A 82 -12.85 -3.81 -4.67
C SER A 82 -13.31 -3.73 -3.22
N THR A 83 -13.53 -2.51 -2.71
CA THR A 83 -13.96 -2.29 -1.31
C THR A 83 -13.04 -2.99 -0.31
N ILE A 84 -11.76 -2.64 -0.33
CA ILE A 84 -10.75 -3.15 0.60
C ILE A 84 -10.46 -2.07 1.66
N LYS A 85 -10.54 -2.41 2.94
CA LYS A 85 -10.28 -1.50 4.06
C LYS A 85 -9.11 -2.00 4.90
N PHE A 86 -8.17 -1.11 5.18
CA PHE A 86 -6.97 -1.36 5.99
C PHE A 86 -6.88 -0.28 7.08
N MET A 87 -7.37 -0.58 8.29
CA MET A 87 -7.62 0.44 9.31
C MET A 87 -6.95 0.14 10.65
N ASN A 88 -6.41 1.17 11.31
CA ASN A 88 -5.85 1.05 12.68
C ASN A 88 -4.72 0.01 12.79
N ASN A 89 -3.94 -0.21 11.74
CA ASN A 89 -2.86 -1.20 11.72
C ASN A 89 -1.50 -0.56 12.04
N TYR A 90 -0.58 -1.39 12.52
CA TYR A 90 0.81 -1.04 12.76
C TYR A 90 1.72 -1.82 11.81
N CYS A 91 2.51 -1.11 11.02
CA CYS A 91 3.44 -1.64 10.04
C CYS A 91 4.87 -1.23 10.42
N TYR A 92 5.80 -2.20 10.46
CA TYR A 92 7.18 -1.93 10.86
C TYR A 92 8.21 -2.62 9.96
N ASN A 93 9.27 -1.88 9.64
CA ASN A 93 10.47 -2.29 8.90
C ASN A 93 10.30 -2.66 7.41
N GLY A 94 9.10 -3.04 6.98
CA GLY A 94 8.80 -3.46 5.61
C GLY A 94 8.77 -2.34 4.55
N HIS A 95 7.98 -2.51 3.49
CA HIS A 95 7.90 -1.57 2.35
C HIS A 95 6.72 -0.60 2.36
N GLY A 96 5.90 -0.62 3.43
CA GLY A 96 4.79 0.31 3.64
C GLY A 96 3.43 -0.24 3.24
N ILE A 97 2.46 0.66 3.08
CA ILE A 97 1.09 0.32 2.64
C ILE A 97 1.00 0.57 1.14
N SER A 98 0.84 -0.49 0.36
CA SER A 98 0.94 -0.44 -1.11
C SER A 98 -0.37 -0.82 -1.81
N VAL A 99 -0.75 -0.01 -2.80
CA VAL A 99 -1.60 -0.44 -3.91
C VAL A 99 -0.70 -0.89 -5.06
N GLY A 100 -0.91 -2.11 -5.52
CA GLY A 100 -0.18 -2.74 -6.62
C GLY A 100 0.94 -3.69 -6.20
N SER A 101 1.73 -4.21 -7.15
CA SER A 101 1.80 -3.70 -8.53
C SER A 101 0.56 -4.04 -9.37
N VAL A 102 -0.12 -3.00 -9.87
CA VAL A 102 -1.34 -3.15 -10.69
C VAL A 102 -0.95 -3.20 -12.16
N GLY A 103 -1.35 -4.25 -12.87
CA GLY A 103 -0.98 -4.50 -14.26
C GLY A 103 -0.25 -5.84 -14.45
N GLY A 104 -0.34 -6.41 -15.67
CA GLY A 104 0.35 -7.64 -16.03
C GLY A 104 -0.20 -8.93 -15.39
N ARG A 105 -1.38 -8.88 -14.77
CA ARG A 105 -2.08 -10.02 -14.15
C ARG A 105 -3.39 -10.33 -14.89
N SER A 106 -4.06 -11.40 -14.48
CA SER A 106 -5.41 -11.73 -14.95
C SER A 106 -6.45 -10.69 -14.54
N ASP A 107 -6.22 -10.01 -13.42
CA ASP A 107 -7.06 -8.94 -12.89
C ASP A 107 -6.16 -7.76 -12.50
N ASN A 108 -6.42 -6.61 -13.11
CA ASN A 108 -5.62 -5.39 -12.98
C ASN A 108 -6.49 -4.21 -12.53
N THR A 109 -7.58 -4.48 -11.80
CA THR A 109 -8.50 -3.46 -11.33
C THR A 109 -8.43 -3.34 -9.82
N VAL A 110 -8.14 -2.14 -9.33
CA VAL A 110 -8.35 -1.74 -7.94
C VAL A 110 -9.43 -0.67 -7.94
N ASN A 111 -10.57 -0.95 -7.33
CA ASN A 111 -11.68 0.00 -7.22
C ASN A 111 -12.22 0.04 -5.78
N GLY A 112 -11.76 1.00 -5.00
CA GLY A 112 -12.11 1.11 -3.58
C GLY A 112 -11.04 0.49 -2.69
N PHE A 113 -10.06 1.30 -2.30
CA PHE A 113 -9.13 0.98 -1.21
C PHE A 113 -9.18 2.09 -0.18
N TRP A 114 -9.28 1.74 1.10
CA TRP A 114 -9.38 2.70 2.20
C TRP A 114 -8.38 2.35 3.29
N ALA A 115 -7.26 3.07 3.32
CA ALA A 115 -6.25 2.96 4.36
C ALA A 115 -6.40 4.10 5.36
N GLU A 116 -6.80 3.80 6.60
CA GLU A 116 -7.10 4.83 7.60
C GLU A 116 -6.45 4.58 8.96
N ASN A 117 -5.93 5.67 9.56
CA ASN A 117 -5.40 5.66 10.94
C ASN A 117 -4.32 4.58 11.18
N ASN A 118 -3.51 4.29 10.16
CA ASN A 118 -2.41 3.34 10.28
C ASN A 118 -1.12 4.04 10.70
N HIS A 119 -0.22 3.26 11.30
CA HIS A 119 1.13 3.68 11.65
C HIS A 119 2.14 2.90 10.82
N VAL A 120 2.95 3.60 10.01
CA VAL A 120 4.01 2.99 9.19
C VAL A 120 5.36 3.49 9.69
N ILE A 121 6.16 2.59 10.27
CA ILE A 121 7.34 2.95 11.06
C ILE A 121 8.58 2.23 10.53
N ASN A 122 9.67 2.97 10.33
CA ASN A 122 10.97 2.43 9.89
C ASN A 122 10.89 1.60 8.60
N SER A 123 9.88 1.84 7.76
CA SER A 123 9.69 1.16 6.48
C SER A 123 10.41 1.90 5.35
N ASP A 124 10.63 1.22 4.23
CA ASP A 124 11.21 1.86 3.04
C ASP A 124 10.30 2.94 2.50
N ASN A 125 8.99 2.67 2.43
CA ASN A 125 8.00 3.65 2.02
C ASN A 125 6.93 3.80 3.09
N GLY A 126 6.30 4.96 3.14
CA GLY A 126 5.11 5.16 3.97
C GLY A 126 3.88 4.63 3.25
N LEU A 127 3.40 5.41 2.27
CA LEU A 127 2.22 5.10 1.46
C LEU A 127 2.61 5.01 -0.01
N ARG A 128 2.15 3.96 -0.70
CA ARG A 128 2.60 3.65 -2.05
C ARG A 128 1.47 3.26 -3.00
N ILE A 129 1.55 3.73 -4.24
CA ILE A 129 0.82 3.18 -5.38
C ILE A 129 1.83 2.90 -6.49
N LYS A 130 1.88 1.66 -6.98
CA LYS A 130 2.78 1.21 -8.04
C LYS A 130 1.97 0.56 -9.18
N THR A 131 2.06 1.10 -10.40
CA THR A 131 1.45 0.48 -11.59
C THR A 131 2.53 -0.01 -12.55
N VAL A 132 2.28 -1.16 -13.19
CA VAL A 132 3.26 -1.82 -14.05
C VAL A 132 3.42 -1.05 -15.37
N GLU A 133 4.67 -0.78 -15.74
CA GLU A 133 5.00 -0.13 -17.00
C GLU A 133 4.47 -0.93 -18.21
N GLY A 134 3.81 -0.25 -19.14
CA GLY A 134 3.28 -0.83 -20.37
C GLY A 134 2.05 -1.73 -20.18
N ALA A 135 1.62 -1.97 -18.94
CA ALA A 135 0.44 -2.74 -18.65
C ALA A 135 -0.86 -1.95 -18.84
N THR A 136 -1.98 -2.68 -18.83
CA THR A 136 -3.33 -2.12 -18.81
C THR A 136 -4.07 -2.50 -17.53
N GLY A 137 -4.93 -1.62 -17.05
CA GLY A 137 -5.66 -1.81 -15.80
C GLY A 137 -6.33 -0.53 -15.33
N THR A 138 -6.72 -0.47 -14.06
CA THR A 138 -7.30 0.74 -13.45
C THR A 138 -7.04 0.75 -11.95
N VAL A 139 -6.67 1.92 -11.42
CA VAL A 139 -6.68 2.21 -9.99
C VAL A 139 -7.64 3.37 -9.76
N THR A 140 -8.69 3.15 -8.98
CA THR A 140 -9.69 4.19 -8.71
C THR A 140 -10.28 4.08 -7.31
N ASN A 141 -10.77 5.21 -6.80
CA ASN A 141 -11.42 5.33 -5.50
C ASN A 141 -10.50 4.87 -4.35
N VAL A 142 -9.26 5.36 -4.35
CA VAL A 142 -8.26 5.06 -3.32
C VAL A 142 -8.22 6.20 -2.31
N ASN A 143 -8.24 5.86 -1.02
CA ASN A 143 -8.27 6.80 0.08
C ASN A 143 -7.18 6.44 1.09
N PHE A 144 -6.28 7.39 1.35
CA PHE A 144 -5.34 7.35 2.45
C PHE A 144 -5.66 8.46 3.43
N ILE A 145 -6.20 8.12 4.60
CA ILE A 145 -6.77 9.08 5.55
C ILE A 145 -6.10 8.95 6.92
N SER A 146 -5.67 10.05 7.52
CA SER A 146 -5.17 10.10 8.91
C SER A 146 -4.01 9.13 9.21
N ASN A 147 -3.23 8.73 8.20
CA ASN A 147 -2.10 7.82 8.39
C ASN A 147 -0.87 8.56 8.92
N LYS A 148 -0.12 7.92 9.82
CA LYS A 148 1.12 8.45 10.39
C LYS A 148 2.31 7.64 9.92
N ILE A 149 3.31 8.32 9.39
CA ILE A 149 4.55 7.68 8.90
C ILE A 149 5.77 8.19 9.66
N SER A 150 6.74 7.34 10.01
CA SER A 150 7.92 7.78 10.76
C SER A 150 9.15 6.95 10.45
N GLY A 151 10.32 7.59 10.41
CA GLY A 151 11.60 6.90 10.16
C GLY A 151 11.68 6.28 8.77
N ILE A 152 10.91 6.79 7.80
CA ILE A 152 10.79 6.20 6.47
C ILE A 152 12.11 6.34 5.70
N LYS A 153 12.62 5.24 5.13
CA LYS A 153 13.99 5.14 4.61
C LYS A 153 14.16 5.64 3.17
N SER A 154 13.12 5.52 2.34
CA SER A 154 13.19 5.84 0.90
C SER A 154 12.20 6.93 0.49
N TYR A 155 10.88 6.68 0.59
CA TYR A 155 9.85 7.62 0.14
C TYR A 155 8.69 7.72 1.14
N GLY A 156 8.42 8.92 1.68
CA GLY A 156 7.27 9.12 2.56
C GLY A 156 5.96 8.75 1.85
N ILE A 157 5.73 9.33 0.68
CA ILE A 157 4.65 8.97 -0.25
C ILE A 157 5.27 8.71 -1.62
N VAL A 158 4.90 7.62 -2.28
CA VAL A 158 5.32 7.34 -3.66
C VAL A 158 4.15 6.85 -4.51
N ILE A 159 3.89 7.55 -5.61
CA ILE A 159 2.87 7.18 -6.59
C ILE A 159 3.54 7.12 -7.96
N GLU A 160 3.66 5.92 -8.52
CA GLU A 160 4.53 5.70 -9.68
C GLU A 160 3.92 4.72 -10.69
N GLY A 161 4.08 5.05 -11.97
CA GLY A 161 3.58 4.26 -13.11
C GLY A 161 4.69 3.77 -14.04
N ASP A 162 5.89 3.60 -13.50
CA ASP A 162 7.12 3.16 -14.16
C ASP A 162 7.69 1.87 -13.55
N TYR A 163 6.84 1.07 -12.87
CA TYR A 163 7.29 -0.13 -12.16
C TYR A 163 7.45 -1.32 -13.10
N LEU A 164 8.63 -1.94 -13.13
CA LEU A 164 8.93 -3.11 -13.94
C LEU A 164 9.88 -4.06 -13.20
N ASN A 165 9.46 -5.31 -13.00
CA ASN A 165 10.28 -6.39 -12.42
C ASN A 165 11.00 -6.00 -11.10
N GLY A 166 10.28 -5.36 -10.18
CA GLY A 166 10.82 -4.98 -8.88
C GLY A 166 11.57 -3.64 -8.84
N LYS A 167 11.61 -2.91 -9.96
CA LYS A 167 12.38 -1.67 -10.11
C LYS A 167 11.58 -0.58 -10.81
N THR A 168 12.03 0.66 -10.69
CA THR A 168 11.49 1.82 -11.40
C THR A 168 12.32 2.10 -12.65
N THR A 169 11.69 2.31 -13.80
CA THR A 169 12.40 2.60 -15.06
C THR A 169 12.63 4.08 -15.31
N GLY A 170 12.00 4.97 -14.52
CA GLY A 170 12.08 6.41 -14.66
C GLY A 170 11.13 6.99 -15.71
N THR A 171 10.38 6.16 -16.43
CA THR A 171 9.44 6.60 -17.47
C THR A 171 8.05 6.03 -17.22
N ALA A 172 7.13 6.87 -16.72
CA ALA A 172 5.76 6.43 -16.49
C ALA A 172 4.97 6.21 -17.78
N THR A 173 4.13 5.17 -17.76
CA THR A 173 3.15 4.86 -18.79
C THR A 173 1.71 5.10 -18.30
N GLY A 174 0.76 5.25 -19.22
CA GLY A 174 -0.61 5.68 -18.92
C GLY A 174 -1.69 4.59 -19.06
N GLY A 175 -1.30 3.32 -19.24
CA GLY A 175 -2.23 2.22 -19.45
C GLY A 175 -2.97 1.76 -18.19
N VAL A 176 -2.49 2.18 -17.01
CA VAL A 176 -3.15 1.98 -15.70
C VAL A 176 -3.40 3.36 -15.08
N PRO A 177 -4.46 4.09 -15.47
CA PRO A 177 -4.76 5.39 -14.90
C PRO A 177 -5.08 5.30 -13.41
N ILE A 178 -4.67 6.34 -12.66
CA ILE A 178 -4.98 6.50 -11.23
C ILE A 178 -5.96 7.66 -11.07
N SER A 179 -7.22 7.34 -10.76
CA SER A 179 -8.30 8.32 -10.63
C SER A 179 -8.91 8.34 -9.24
N ASN A 180 -9.53 9.45 -8.85
CA ASN A 180 -10.26 9.58 -7.58
C ASN A 180 -9.40 9.17 -6.37
N LEU A 181 -8.16 9.65 -6.31
CA LEU A 181 -7.25 9.44 -5.20
C LEU A 181 -7.44 10.55 -4.16
N VAL A 182 -7.81 10.18 -2.94
CA VAL A 182 -7.86 11.09 -1.80
C VAL A 182 -6.69 10.79 -0.88
N MET A 183 -5.91 11.81 -0.56
CA MET A 183 -4.96 11.73 0.54
C MET A 183 -5.16 12.89 1.50
N LYS A 184 -5.44 12.54 2.76
CA LYS A 184 -5.96 13.50 3.74
C LYS A 184 -5.34 13.27 5.11
N ASP A 185 -4.91 14.36 5.73
CA ASP A 185 -4.42 14.38 7.12
C ASP A 185 -3.26 13.39 7.38
N ILE A 186 -2.35 13.27 6.41
CA ILE A 186 -1.18 12.40 6.52
C ILE A 186 -0.03 13.20 7.13
N THR A 187 0.51 12.71 8.22
CA THR A 187 1.61 13.39 8.93
C THR A 187 2.76 12.44 9.19
N GLY A 188 3.98 12.98 9.27
CA GLY A 188 5.11 12.11 9.55
C GLY A 188 6.48 12.67 9.24
N SER A 189 7.46 11.76 9.30
CA SER A 189 8.85 12.07 8.99
C SER A 189 9.50 10.99 8.13
N VAL A 190 10.43 11.42 7.29
CA VAL A 190 11.34 10.56 6.53
C VAL A 190 12.76 10.78 7.02
N ASN A 191 13.64 9.79 6.83
CA ASN A 191 15.05 9.88 7.18
C ASN A 191 15.78 10.92 6.31
N SER A 192 16.96 11.37 6.74
CA SER A 192 17.69 12.48 6.10
C SER A 192 18.05 12.23 4.63
N THR A 193 18.25 10.98 4.23
CA THR A 193 18.56 10.57 2.84
C THR A 193 17.33 10.31 1.99
N ALA A 194 16.15 10.22 2.62
CA ALA A 194 14.89 9.87 1.97
C ALA A 194 14.25 11.07 1.26
N LYS A 195 13.22 10.78 0.44
CA LYS A 195 12.40 11.79 -0.24
C LYS A 195 11.02 11.86 0.39
N ARG A 196 10.49 13.08 0.55
CA ARG A 196 9.17 13.30 1.17
C ARG A 196 8.05 12.73 0.32
N VAL A 197 7.98 13.12 -0.95
CA VAL A 197 6.96 12.69 -1.90
C VAL A 197 7.59 12.49 -3.28
N LYS A 198 7.27 11.38 -3.96
CA LYS A 198 7.55 11.13 -5.38
C LYS A 198 6.23 10.85 -6.11
N ILE A 199 5.97 11.55 -7.20
CA ILE A 199 4.82 11.32 -8.08
C ILE A 199 5.33 11.23 -9.51
N LEU A 200 5.20 10.08 -10.16
CA LEU A 200 5.62 9.88 -11.54
C LEU A 200 4.58 9.02 -12.26
N VAL A 201 3.57 9.65 -12.83
CA VAL A 201 2.39 8.96 -13.40
C VAL A 201 1.96 9.57 -14.73
N LYS A 202 1.06 8.90 -15.44
CA LYS A 202 0.32 9.45 -16.59
C LYS A 202 -1.17 9.19 -16.44
N ASN A 203 -1.98 10.02 -17.07
CA ASN A 203 -3.45 9.91 -17.11
C ASN A 203 -4.11 9.89 -15.71
N ALA A 204 -3.48 10.52 -14.72
CA ALA A 204 -4.07 10.68 -13.39
C ALA A 204 -5.14 11.78 -13.42
N THR A 205 -6.24 11.58 -12.70
CA THR A 205 -7.37 12.53 -12.67
C THR A 205 -8.07 12.56 -11.31
N ASN A 206 -8.72 13.68 -11.00
CA ASN A 206 -9.59 13.83 -9.83
C ASN A 206 -8.93 13.47 -8.48
N TRP A 207 -7.70 13.93 -8.26
CA TRP A 207 -7.05 13.75 -6.95
C TRP A 207 -7.47 14.86 -5.99
N GLN A 208 -7.45 14.55 -4.69
CA GLN A 208 -7.69 15.50 -3.61
C GLN A 208 -6.64 15.30 -2.51
N TRP A 209 -5.72 16.25 -2.36
CA TRP A 209 -4.70 16.31 -1.31
C TRP A 209 -4.95 17.47 -0.37
N SER A 210 -5.04 17.16 0.93
CA SER A 210 -5.21 18.16 1.99
C SER A 210 -4.61 17.64 3.30
N GLY A 211 -4.04 18.54 4.11
CA GLY A 211 -3.47 18.15 5.41
C GLY A 211 -2.29 17.16 5.33
N VAL A 212 -1.58 17.11 4.19
CA VAL A 212 -0.38 16.26 4.03
C VAL A 212 0.86 17.04 4.48
N SER A 213 1.52 16.58 5.54
CA SER A 213 2.71 17.21 6.12
C SER A 213 3.77 16.17 6.50
N ILE A 214 4.73 15.97 5.60
CA ILE A 214 5.88 15.08 5.80
C ILE A 214 7.14 15.94 6.00
N THR A 215 7.87 15.72 7.08
CA THR A 215 9.11 16.43 7.41
C THR A 215 10.35 15.55 7.24
N GLY A 216 11.54 16.15 7.35
CA GLY A 216 12.81 15.44 7.12
C GLY A 216 13.10 15.23 5.62
N GLY A 217 14.20 14.54 5.34
CA GLY A 217 14.67 14.26 3.98
C GLY A 217 14.69 15.47 3.05
N SER A 218 14.46 15.24 1.77
CA SER A 218 14.32 16.32 0.77
C SER A 218 13.08 16.13 -0.11
N SER A 219 12.69 17.18 -0.84
CA SER A 219 11.73 17.04 -1.94
C SER A 219 12.34 16.22 -3.09
N TYR A 220 11.48 15.57 -3.89
CA TYR A 220 11.87 14.90 -5.13
C TYR A 220 11.59 15.81 -6.34
N SER A 221 12.61 16.12 -7.13
CA SER A 221 12.50 17.08 -8.24
C SER A 221 11.90 16.51 -9.52
N GLY A 222 11.84 15.18 -9.65
CA GLY A 222 11.37 14.49 -10.87
C GLY A 222 9.87 14.26 -10.94
N CYS A 223 9.06 14.98 -10.15
CA CYS A 223 7.63 14.73 -10.13
C CYS A 223 6.94 15.14 -11.44
N SER A 224 6.03 14.29 -11.93
CA SER A 224 5.29 14.50 -13.17
C SER A 224 3.96 13.76 -13.18
N GLY A 225 2.98 14.31 -13.91
CA GLY A 225 1.64 13.74 -14.05
C GLY A 225 0.66 14.09 -12.93
N ILE A 226 0.99 15.06 -12.08
CA ILE A 226 0.10 15.54 -11.01
C ILE A 226 -1.14 16.19 -11.64
N PRO A 227 -2.37 15.79 -11.28
CA PRO A 227 -3.57 16.42 -11.80
C PRO A 227 -3.72 17.87 -11.30
N SER A 228 -4.05 18.79 -12.19
CA SER A 228 -4.29 20.21 -11.86
C SER A 228 -5.40 20.35 -10.81
N GLY A 229 -5.22 21.29 -9.87
CA GLY A 229 -6.21 21.56 -8.82
C GLY A 229 -6.32 20.49 -7.74
N SER A 230 -5.49 19.44 -7.78
CA SER A 230 -5.54 18.35 -6.79
C SER A 230 -5.04 18.72 -5.41
N GLY A 231 -4.29 19.83 -5.27
CA GLY A 231 -3.55 20.16 -4.05
C GLY A 231 -2.28 19.33 -3.86
N ALA A 232 -1.97 18.42 -4.80
CA ALA A 232 -0.85 17.52 -4.65
C ALA A 232 0.51 18.18 -4.93
N SER A 233 1.53 17.84 -4.15
CA SER A 233 2.87 18.43 -4.27
C SER A 233 4.01 17.51 -3.81
N CYS A 234 5.17 17.73 -4.40
CA CYS A 234 6.47 17.25 -3.96
C CYS A 234 7.26 18.44 -3.38
#